data_AF-A0A8T6Y8G7-F1
#
_entry.id   AF-A0A8T6Y8G7-F1
#
_cell.length_a   1.000
_cell.length_b   1.000
_cell.length_c   1.000
_cell.angle_alpha   90.00
_cell.angle_beta   90.00
_cell.angle_gamma   90.00
#
_symmetry.space_group_name_H-M   'P 1'
#
loop_
_entity.id
_entity.type
_entity.pdbx_description
1 polymer ?
#
loop_
_entity_poly.entity_id
_entity_poly.type
_entity_poly.pdbx_seq_one_letter_code
_entity_poly.pdbx_strand_id
1 'polypeptide(L)'
;MICPYCKEEKDVIRRGTRKNKFVKKQQYWCNKCKNYFIEHDGFEGMTYPKEIIAKTLHLYVEGLSLSQIRDYIIQHEGYYLYDASW
;
A
#
# COMPACT_ATOMS: atom_id res chain seq x y z
N MET A 1 -13.29 -11.81 -5.63
CA MET A 1 -13.05 -10.37 -5.34
C MET A 1 -14.38 -9.70 -5.07
N ILE A 2 -14.65 -9.25 -3.84
CA ILE A 2 -15.92 -8.61 -3.49
C ILE A 2 -15.81 -7.10 -3.68
N CYS A 3 -16.78 -6.47 -4.36
CA CYS A 3 -16.83 -5.03 -4.48
C CYS A 3 -17.15 -4.39 -3.12
N PRO A 4 -16.33 -3.44 -2.61
CA PRO A 4 -16.55 -2.85 -1.29
C PRO A 4 -17.80 -1.96 -1.20
N TYR A 5 -18.29 -1.46 -2.33
CA TYR A 5 -19.43 -0.55 -2.37
C TYR A 5 -20.78 -1.28 -2.38
N CYS A 6 -20.92 -2.34 -3.20
CA CYS A 6 -22.17 -3.08 -3.30
C CYS A 6 -22.13 -4.46 -2.63
N LYS A 7 -20.97 -4.90 -2.12
CA LYS A 7 -20.75 -6.18 -1.43
C LYS A 7 -21.05 -7.42 -2.29
N GLU A 8 -20.91 -7.29 -3.60
CA GLU A 8 -21.18 -8.35 -4.59
C GLU A 8 -19.91 -8.71 -5.34
N GLU A 9 -19.81 -9.96 -5.77
CA GLU A 9 -18.63 -10.49 -6.48
C GLU A 9 -18.85 -10.65 -7.98
N LYS A 10 -20.06 -11.01 -8.43
CA LYS A 10 -20.34 -11.45 -9.81
C LYS A 10 -19.99 -10.42 -10.89
N ASP A 11 -20.07 -9.13 -10.55
CA ASP A 11 -19.93 -8.04 -11.50
C ASP A 11 -18.55 -7.35 -11.46
N VAL A 12 -17.55 -7.98 -10.84
CA VAL A 12 -16.20 -7.40 -10.69
C VAL A 12 -15.27 -7.87 -11.80
N ILE A 13 -14.67 -6.92 -12.52
CA ILE A 13 -13.66 -7.18 -13.55
C ILE A 13 -12.33 -6.51 -13.25
N ARG A 14 -11.23 -7.10 -13.73
CA ARG A 14 -9.92 -6.45 -13.74
C ARG A 14 -9.91 -5.33 -14.78
N ARG A 15 -9.68 -4.09 -14.35
CA ARG A 15 -9.69 -2.93 -15.24
C ARG A 15 -8.64 -1.90 -14.82
N GLY A 16 -7.51 -1.92 -15.51
CA GLY A 16 -6.42 -0.97 -15.30
C GLY A 16 -5.55 -1.27 -14.09
N THR A 17 -4.64 -0.34 -13.78
CA THR A 17 -3.72 -0.44 -12.65
C THR A 17 -3.57 0.93 -11.99
N ARG A 18 -3.67 0.97 -10.67
CA ARG A 18 -3.35 2.18 -9.89
C ARG A 18 -1.86 2.16 -9.56
N LYS A 19 -1.16 3.25 -9.84
CA LYS A 19 0.27 3.41 -9.51
C LYS A 19 0.49 4.66 -8.67
N ASN A 20 1.42 4.58 -7.73
CA ASN A 20 2.02 5.73 -7.05
C ASN A 20 3.54 5.70 -7.29
N LYS A 21 4.32 6.41 -6.46
CA LYS A 21 5.78 6.47 -6.58
C LYS A 21 6.48 5.11 -6.48
N PHE A 22 6.00 4.20 -5.64
CA PHE A 22 6.70 2.93 -5.32
C PHE A 22 5.88 1.66 -5.58
N VAL A 23 4.56 1.78 -5.72
CA VAL A 23 3.65 0.63 -5.77
C VAL A 23 2.74 0.73 -6.99
N LYS A 24 2.54 -0.42 -7.63
CA LYS A 24 1.53 -0.63 -8.67
C LYS A 24 0.56 -1.70 -8.19
N LYS A 25 -0.70 -1.34 -7.97
CA LYS A 25 -1.79 -2.25 -7.57
C LYS A 25 -2.75 -2.49 -8.73
N GLN A 26 -3.29 -3.70 -8.80
CA GLN A 26 -4.37 -4.02 -9.73
C GLN A 26 -5.61 -3.20 -9.36
N GLN A 27 -6.23 -2.57 -10.35
CA GLN A 27 -7.49 -1.88 -10.18
C GLN A 27 -8.64 -2.72 -10.73
N TYR A 28 -9.76 -2.71 -10.03
CA TYR A 28 -10.96 -3.44 -10.36
C TYR A 28 -12.10 -2.47 -10.64
N TRP A 29 -13.00 -2.87 -11.52
CA TRP A 29 -14.22 -2.14 -11.87
C TRP A 29 -15.42 -3.03 -11.56
N CYS A 30 -16.42 -2.49 -10.87
CA CYS A 30 -17.70 -3.18 -10.67
C CYS A 30 -18.73 -2.70 -11.69
N ASN A 31 -19.26 -3.59 -12.52
CA ASN A 31 -20.29 -3.26 -13.52
C ASN A 31 -21.65 -2.93 -12.88
N LYS A 32 -21.93 -3.44 -11.67
CA LYS A 32 -23.17 -3.18 -10.93
C LYS A 32 -23.22 -1.76 -10.36
N CYS A 33 -22.24 -1.39 -9.53
CA CYS A 33 -22.23 -0.08 -8.86
C CYS A 33 -21.42 0.98 -9.59
N LYS A 34 -20.75 0.64 -10.71
CA LYS A 34 -19.97 1.56 -11.55
C LYS A 34 -18.87 2.32 -10.80
N ASN A 35 -18.20 1.65 -9.86
CA ASN A 35 -17.07 2.21 -9.11
C ASN A 35 -15.78 1.45 -9.37
N TYR A 36 -14.67 2.18 -9.35
CA TYR A 36 -13.33 1.61 -9.28
C TYR A 36 -12.95 1.34 -7.82
N PHE A 37 -12.21 0.25 -7.62
CA PHE A 37 -11.60 -0.05 -6.33
C PHE A 37 -10.30 -0.82 -6.53
N ILE A 38 -9.51 -0.88 -5.46
CA ILE A 38 -8.36 -1.77 -5.34
C ILE A 38 -8.70 -2.83 -4.30
N GLU A 39 -7.90 -3.87 -4.23
CA GLU A 39 -8.01 -4.83 -3.15
C GLU A 39 -7.76 -4.17 -1.78
N HIS A 40 -8.65 -4.51 -0.84
CA HIS A 40 -8.57 -4.06 0.54
C HIS A 40 -7.56 -4.92 1.29
N ASP A 41 -6.28 -4.53 1.21
CA ASP A 41 -5.16 -5.23 1.83
C ASP A 41 -4.73 -4.62 3.17
N GLY A 42 -5.45 -3.60 3.66
CA GLY A 42 -5.11 -2.86 4.88
C GLY A 42 -4.00 -1.81 4.69
N PHE A 43 -3.52 -1.63 3.46
CA PHE A 43 -2.53 -0.61 3.08
C PHE A 43 -3.07 0.29 1.97
N GLU A 44 -4.34 0.65 2.07
CA GLU A 44 -4.98 1.60 1.17
C GLU A 44 -4.39 3.00 1.37
N GLY A 45 -4.21 3.74 0.27
CA GLY A 45 -3.66 5.10 0.32
C GLY A 45 -2.16 5.20 0.61
N MET A 46 -1.52 4.11 1.03
CA MET A 46 -0.10 4.11 1.39
C MET A 46 0.82 4.32 0.19
N THR A 47 1.89 5.12 0.39
CA THR A 47 2.87 5.44 -0.66
C THR A 47 3.91 4.34 -0.85
N TYR A 48 4.43 3.80 0.25
CA TYR A 48 5.45 2.74 0.24
C TYR A 48 4.82 1.34 0.13
N PRO A 49 5.58 0.32 -0.29
CA PRO A 49 5.13 -1.07 -0.24
C PRO A 49 4.78 -1.49 1.19
N LYS A 50 3.80 -2.37 1.34
CA LYS A 50 3.31 -2.83 2.65
C LYS A 50 4.41 -3.50 3.47
N GLU A 51 5.34 -4.18 2.81
CA GLU A 51 6.49 -4.86 3.39
C GLU A 51 7.44 -3.86 4.06
N ILE A 52 7.69 -2.71 3.40
CA ILE A 52 8.53 -1.64 3.95
C ILE A 52 7.86 -1.02 5.17
N ILE A 53 6.57 -0.72 5.09
CA ILE A 53 5.80 -0.13 6.20
C ILE A 53 5.82 -1.07 7.41
N ALA A 54 5.50 -2.35 7.21
CA ALA A 54 5.49 -3.34 8.29
C ALA A 54 6.88 -3.51 8.92
N LYS A 55 7.94 -3.53 8.11
CA LYS A 55 9.33 -3.64 8.59
C LYS A 55 9.77 -2.41 9.38
N THR A 56 9.44 -1.21 8.92
CA THR A 56 9.68 0.04 9.66
C THR A 56 8.99 0.03 11.02
N LEU A 57 7.72 -0.41 11.08
CA LEU A 57 6.98 -0.54 12.34
C LEU A 57 7.62 -1.57 13.28
N HIS A 58 8.04 -2.72 12.74
CA HIS A 58 8.74 -3.74 13.51
C HIS A 58 10.02 -3.19 14.15
N LEU A 59 10.90 -2.55 13.37
CA LEU A 59 12.15 -1.96 13.86
C LEU A 59 11.91 -0.87 14.91
N TYR A 60 10.83 -0.10 14.77
CA TYR A 60 10.43 0.89 15.78
C TYR A 60 10.05 0.22 17.10
N VAL A 61 9.27 -0.87 17.05
CA VAL A 61 8.91 -1.65 18.23
C VAL A 61 10.13 -2.31 18.89
N GLU A 62 11.14 -2.71 18.11
CA GLU A 62 12.43 -3.20 18.61
C GLU A 62 13.30 -2.09 19.24
N GLY A 63 12.85 -0.84 19.22
CA GLY A 63 13.49 0.28 19.92
C GLY A 63 14.54 1.04 19.10
N LEU A 64 14.61 0.84 17.78
CA LEU A 64 15.50 1.63 16.93
C LEU A 64 14.98 3.07 16.80
N SER A 65 15.92 4.02 16.80
CA SER A 65 15.60 5.41 16.46
C SER A 65 15.23 5.56 14.98
N LEU A 66 14.48 6.63 14.65
CA LEU A 66 14.05 6.90 13.26
C LEU A 66 15.23 6.99 12.27
N SER A 67 16.38 7.53 12.70
CA SER A 67 17.59 7.59 11.89
C SER A 67 18.16 6.19 11.62
N GLN A 68 18.29 5.36 12.65
CA GLN A 68 18.75 3.97 12.48
C GLN A 68 17.82 3.16 11.59
N ILE A 69 16.50 3.36 11.72
CA ILE A 69 15.52 2.71 10.84
C ILE A 69 15.70 3.15 9.39
N ARG A 70 15.91 4.45 9.13
CA ARG A 70 16.16 4.94 7.77
C ARG A 70 17.43 4.33 7.19
N ASP A 71 18.51 4.34 7.96
CA ASP A 71 19.81 3.79 7.54
C ASP A 71 19.68 2.28 7.23
N TYR A 72 18.95 1.55 8.05
CA TYR A 72 18.65 0.15 7.80
C TYR A 72 17.84 -0.06 6.51
N ILE A 73 16.74 0.69 6.34
CA ILE A 73 15.83 0.51 5.20
C ILE A 73 16.49 0.93 3.88
N ILE A 74 17.31 1.98 3.87
CA ILE A 74 18.06 2.35 2.66
C ILE A 74 19.13 1.31 2.32
N GLN A 75 19.85 0.79 3.32
CA GLN A 75 20.93 -0.18 3.13
C GLN A 75 20.42 -1.56 2.68
N HIS A 76 19.32 -2.04 3.27
CA HIS A 76 18.84 -3.40 3.06
C HIS A 76 17.68 -3.51 2.06
N GLU A 77 16.86 -2.47 1.91
CA GLU A 77 15.68 -2.49 1.05
C GLU A 77 15.77 -1.52 -0.13
N GLY A 78 16.73 -0.59 -0.13
CA GLY A 78 16.91 0.41 -1.18
C GLY A 78 15.87 1.54 -1.18
N TYR A 79 15.09 1.68 -0.10
CA TYR A 79 14.10 2.75 0.03
C TYR A 79 14.61 3.87 0.93
N TYR A 80 14.63 5.11 0.42
CA TYR A 80 14.81 6.27 1.28
C TYR A 80 13.46 6.64 1.93
N LEU A 81 13.41 6.59 3.27
CA LEU A 81 12.27 7.05 4.05
C LEU A 81 12.43 8.55 4.33
N TYR A 82 11.47 9.36 3.88
CA TYR A 82 11.45 10.79 4.18
C TYR A 82 10.92 11.01 5.59
N ASP A 83 11.55 11.94 6.33
CA ASP A 83 10.95 12.48 7.53
C ASP A 83 9.71 13.31 7.15
N ALA A 84 8.72 13.33 8.03
CA ALA A 84 7.61 14.26 7.91
C ALA A 84 8.13 15.68 8.12
N SER A 85 8.52 16.36 7.05
CA SER A 85 8.65 17.82 7.02
C SER A 85 7.23 18.39 6.90
N TRP A 86 6.77 19.02 7.98
CA TRP A 86 5.55 19.82 8.03
C TRP A 86 5.68 21.07 7.15
#